data_AF-A0A2A6C3G3-F1
#
_entry.id   AF-A0A2A6C3G3-F1
#
_cell.length_a   1.000
_cell.length_b   1.000
_cell.length_c   1.000
_cell.angle_alpha   90.00
_cell.angle_beta   90.00
_cell.angle_gamma   90.00
#
_symmetry.space_group_name_H-M   'P 1'
#
loop_
_entity.id
_entity.type
_entity.pdbx_description
1 polymer ?
#
loop_
_entity_poly.entity_id
_entity_poly.type
_entity_poly.pdbx_seq_one_letter_code
_entity_poly.pdbx_strand_id
1 'polypeptide(L)'
;MLQLTFHHTLICIGGLMNLFTIYVILLKTPKSFKEYSYLLLNDSLIELLSVITHFIVNGRSITALCFWYRMRTLQEKGSIGVCRLQMICILFFLPHIPSIIVFVRTISPKTELENIVDEFYQKGYASEFGLYGYSRITELGPLLFATYMMAFPFSVFSYVGITRYRLLSILREKSINMSEKTKSTHASLAKALTIHSILPVFVTSAMTTLIIAQLFFGIHSSEIESLEYDIAVLPTLVNPWLTLYFVRPYR
;
A
#
# COMPACT_ATOMS: atom_id res chain seq x y z
N MET A 1 -22.94 -12.21 -7.91
CA MET A 1 -22.39 -12.18 -9.29
C MET A 1 -21.93 -10.77 -9.68
N LEU A 2 -22.79 -9.74 -9.65
CA LEU A 2 -22.42 -8.36 -10.04
C LEU A 2 -21.21 -7.81 -9.27
N GLN A 3 -21.18 -7.97 -7.93
CA GLN A 3 -20.07 -7.49 -7.09
C GLN A 3 -18.74 -8.20 -7.39
N LEU A 4 -18.77 -9.51 -7.65
CA LEU A 4 -17.58 -10.26 -8.04
C LEU A 4 -17.03 -9.78 -9.38
N THR A 5 -17.91 -9.54 -10.36
CA THR A 5 -17.52 -8.97 -11.67
C THR A 5 -16.94 -7.57 -11.52
N PHE A 6 -17.53 -6.75 -10.65
CA PHE A 6 -17.03 -5.42 -10.33
C PHE A 6 -15.63 -5.47 -9.72
N HIS A 7 -15.42 -6.30 -8.71
CA HIS A 7 -14.13 -6.49 -8.06
C HIS A 7 -13.03 -6.94 -9.04
N HIS A 8 -13.30 -7.95 -9.86
CA HIS A 8 -12.35 -8.41 -10.89
C HIS A 8 -12.05 -7.32 -11.90
N THR A 9 -13.04 -6.53 -12.29
CA THR A 9 -12.84 -5.40 -13.21
C THR A 9 -11.90 -4.36 -12.59
N LEU A 10 -12.07 -4.04 -11.31
CA LEU A 10 -11.17 -3.12 -10.58
C LEU A 10 -9.74 -3.64 -10.54
N ILE A 11 -9.55 -4.92 -10.22
CA ILE A 11 -8.24 -5.59 -10.21
C ILE A 11 -7.59 -5.52 -11.59
N CYS A 12 -8.32 -5.86 -12.65
CA CYS A 12 -7.80 -5.82 -14.02
C CYS A 12 -7.37 -4.41 -14.44
N ILE A 13 -8.20 -3.40 -14.15
CA ILE A 13 -7.86 -2.00 -14.46
C ILE A 13 -6.64 -1.56 -13.63
N GLY A 14 -6.61 -1.86 -12.34
CA GLY A 14 -5.48 -1.53 -11.46
C GLY A 14 -4.18 -2.16 -11.94
N GLY A 15 -4.20 -3.44 -12.33
CA GLY A 15 -3.05 -4.15 -12.90
C GLY A 15 -2.56 -3.51 -14.20
N LEU A 16 -3.47 -3.19 -15.14
CA LEU A 16 -3.13 -2.54 -16.40
C LEU A 16 -2.52 -1.14 -16.18
N MET A 17 -3.07 -0.35 -15.26
CA MET A 17 -2.56 0.99 -14.95
C MET A 17 -1.17 0.94 -14.31
N ASN A 18 -0.91 -0.04 -13.45
CA ASN A 18 0.43 -0.26 -12.87
C ASN A 18 1.45 -0.64 -13.95
N LEU A 19 1.09 -1.57 -14.86
CA LEU A 19 1.93 -1.95 -15.98
C LEU A 19 2.24 -0.76 -16.90
N PHE A 20 1.23 0.06 -17.20
CA PHE A 20 1.41 1.26 -17.99
C PHE A 20 2.33 2.28 -17.30
N THR A 21 2.18 2.46 -15.99
CA THR A 21 3.03 3.36 -15.20
C THR A 21 4.48 2.88 -15.19
N ILE A 22 4.72 1.58 -15.00
CA ILE A 22 6.05 0.97 -15.11
C ILE A 22 6.66 1.24 -16.49
N TYR A 23 5.89 1.03 -17.56
CA TYR A 23 6.33 1.30 -18.93
C TYR A 23 6.74 2.77 -19.13
N VAL A 24 5.93 3.72 -18.66
CA VAL A 24 6.22 5.16 -18.76
C VAL A 24 7.47 5.53 -17.94
N ILE A 25 7.61 5.01 -16.73
CA ILE A 25 8.79 5.24 -15.88
C ILE A 25 10.05 4.78 -16.60
N LEU A 26 10.04 3.60 -17.22
CA LEU A 26 11.22 3.06 -17.91
C LEU A 26 11.62 3.92 -19.13
N LEU A 27 10.65 4.47 -19.88
CA LEU A 27 10.94 5.20 -21.12
C LEU A 27 11.18 6.71 -20.93
N LYS A 28 10.46 7.37 -20.03
CA LYS A 28 10.46 8.84 -19.91
C LYS A 28 11.36 9.39 -18.79
N THR A 29 12.10 8.54 -18.06
CA THR A 29 12.91 9.00 -16.92
C THR A 29 14.15 9.81 -17.35
N PRO A 30 14.29 11.09 -16.94
CA PRO A 30 15.50 11.87 -17.18
C PRO A 30 16.63 11.48 -16.22
N LYS A 31 17.90 11.61 -16.66
CA LYS A 31 19.09 11.20 -15.88
C LYS A 31 19.19 11.83 -14.49
N SER A 32 18.74 13.08 -14.33
CA SER A 32 18.73 13.79 -13.04
C SER A 32 17.72 13.25 -12.02
N PHE A 33 16.83 12.35 -12.44
CA PHE A 33 15.72 11.81 -11.65
C PHE A 33 15.83 10.30 -11.44
N LYS A 34 16.98 9.71 -11.81
CA LYS A 34 17.17 8.25 -11.89
C LYS A 34 16.89 7.57 -10.55
N GLU A 35 17.46 8.05 -9.44
CA GLU A 35 17.26 7.45 -8.11
C GLU A 35 15.78 7.45 -7.67
N TYR A 36 15.07 8.55 -7.94
CA TYR A 36 13.65 8.65 -7.60
C TYR A 36 12.78 7.81 -8.52
N SER A 37 13.13 7.69 -9.80
CA SER A 37 12.47 6.79 -10.75
C SER A 37 12.54 5.33 -10.28
N TYR A 38 13.67 4.89 -9.72
CA TYR A 38 13.76 3.56 -9.10
C TYR A 38 12.86 3.39 -7.88
N LEU A 39 12.65 4.44 -7.08
CA LEU A 39 11.70 4.38 -5.96
C LEU A 39 10.26 4.25 -6.46
N LEU A 40 9.87 5.05 -7.45
CA LEU A 40 8.55 4.95 -8.07
C LEU A 40 8.34 3.61 -8.79
N LEU A 41 9.40 3.08 -9.42
CA LEU A 41 9.35 1.77 -10.04
C LEU A 41 9.12 0.67 -9.00
N ASN A 42 9.83 0.72 -7.88
CA ASN A 42 9.61 -0.21 -6.77
C ASN A 42 8.19 -0.08 -6.19
N ASP A 43 7.69 1.15 -6.07
CA ASP A 43 6.32 1.43 -5.61
C ASP A 43 5.29 0.77 -6.54
N SER A 44 5.35 1.04 -7.84
CA SER A 44 4.44 0.44 -8.84
C SER A 44 4.60 -1.09 -8.96
N LEU A 45 5.80 -1.64 -8.79
CA LEU A 45 6.02 -3.09 -8.78
C LEU A 45 5.38 -3.75 -7.56
N ILE A 46 5.49 -3.12 -6.38
CA ILE A 46 4.85 -3.63 -5.17
C ILE A 46 3.33 -3.48 -5.23
N GLU A 47 2.81 -2.40 -5.81
CA GLU A 47 1.37 -2.26 -6.07
C GLU A 47 0.87 -3.34 -7.03
N LEU A 48 1.58 -3.58 -8.14
CA LEU A 48 1.26 -4.67 -9.07
C LEU A 48 1.28 -6.04 -8.37
N LEU A 49 2.32 -6.32 -7.58
CA LEU A 49 2.41 -7.56 -6.82
C LEU A 49 1.28 -7.67 -5.80
N SER A 50 0.93 -6.57 -5.13
CA SER A 50 -0.19 -6.51 -4.16
C SER A 50 -1.52 -6.85 -4.81
N VAL A 51 -1.77 -6.42 -6.05
CA VAL A 51 -2.98 -6.78 -6.81
C VAL A 51 -2.98 -8.28 -7.14
N ILE A 52 -1.84 -8.84 -7.55
CA ILE A 52 -1.72 -10.26 -7.91
C ILE A 52 -1.86 -11.16 -6.68
N THR A 53 -1.21 -10.82 -5.58
CA THR A 53 -1.11 -11.69 -4.40
C THR A 53 -2.07 -11.32 -3.28
N HIS A 54 -2.89 -10.27 -3.45
CA HIS A 54 -3.81 -9.75 -2.42
C HIS A 54 -3.15 -9.45 -1.05
N PHE A 55 -1.83 -9.25 -1.01
CA PHE A 55 -1.10 -8.92 0.21
C PHE A 55 -1.06 -7.40 0.42
N ILE A 56 -2.01 -6.88 1.19
CA ILE A 56 -2.32 -5.45 1.41
C ILE A 56 -1.19 -4.61 2.07
N VAL A 57 -0.07 -5.22 2.47
CA VAL A 57 0.76 -4.63 3.56
C VAL A 57 2.01 -3.91 3.06
N ASN A 58 2.45 -4.18 1.85
CA ASN A 58 3.84 -3.89 1.45
C ASN A 58 4.09 -2.49 0.87
N GLY A 59 3.11 -1.85 0.22
CA GLY A 59 3.31 -0.55 -0.45
C GLY A 59 3.60 0.63 0.49
N ARG A 60 3.15 0.54 1.75
CA ARG A 60 3.23 1.65 2.73
C ARG A 60 4.67 1.97 3.12
N SER A 61 5.52 0.95 3.23
CA SER A 61 6.95 1.08 3.55
C SER A 61 7.70 1.89 2.49
N ILE A 62 7.36 1.67 1.21
CA ILE A 62 8.00 2.36 0.09
C ILE A 62 7.57 3.83 0.05
N THR A 63 6.28 4.12 0.28
CA THR A 63 5.82 5.50 0.39
C THR A 63 6.58 6.28 1.47
N ALA A 64 6.81 5.68 2.65
CA ALA A 64 7.62 6.30 3.70
C ALA A 64 9.08 6.54 3.28
N LEU A 65 9.68 5.57 2.57
CA LEU A 65 11.03 5.71 2.04
C LEU A 65 11.12 6.81 0.98
N CYS A 66 10.09 6.98 0.14
CA CYS A 66 9.97 8.07 -0.82
C CYS A 66 9.99 9.44 -0.13
N PHE A 67 9.23 9.61 0.96
CA PHE A 67 9.25 10.83 1.76
C PHE A 67 10.61 11.09 2.41
N TRP A 68 11.22 10.06 3.00
CA TRP A 68 12.54 10.16 3.63
C TRP A 68 13.62 10.57 2.62
N TYR A 69 13.68 9.88 1.48
CA TYR A 69 14.66 10.13 0.43
C TYR A 69 14.50 11.56 -0.14
N ARG A 70 13.25 12.04 -0.24
CA ARG A 70 12.98 13.41 -0.71
C ARG A 70 13.46 14.46 0.27
N MET A 71 13.18 14.26 1.56
CA MET A 71 13.67 15.15 2.62
C MET A 71 15.20 15.20 2.63
N ARG A 72 15.86 14.06 2.44
CA ARG A 72 17.33 13.99 2.34
C ARG A 72 17.86 14.79 1.13
N THR A 73 17.23 14.65 -0.03
CA THR A 73 17.64 15.36 -1.26
C THR A 73 17.55 16.87 -1.07
N LEU A 74 16.49 17.37 -0.41
CA LEU A 74 16.35 18.79 -0.08
C LEU A 74 17.36 19.29 0.95
N GLN A 75 17.81 18.42 1.85
CA GLN A 75 18.86 18.73 2.82
C GLN A 75 20.28 18.69 2.21
N GLU A 76 20.42 18.54 0.88
CA GLU A 76 21.71 18.52 0.18
C GLU A 76 22.69 17.45 0.67
N LYS A 77 22.19 16.38 1.31
CA LYS A 77 22.99 15.27 1.87
C LYS A 77 23.57 14.31 0.82
N GLY A 78 23.77 14.78 -0.41
CA GLY A 78 24.26 14.03 -1.56
C GLY A 78 23.31 12.92 -2.06
N SER A 79 23.58 12.42 -3.26
CA SER A 79 22.94 11.22 -3.82
C SER A 79 23.47 9.97 -3.12
N ILE A 80 22.59 9.00 -2.83
CA ILE A 80 22.96 7.76 -2.12
C ILE A 80 23.58 6.74 -3.09
N GLY A 81 23.23 6.81 -4.37
CA GLY A 81 23.46 5.77 -5.36
C GLY A 81 22.29 4.77 -5.39
N VAL A 82 21.93 4.33 -6.60
CA VAL A 82 20.81 3.41 -6.84
C VAL A 82 20.99 2.08 -6.10
N CYS A 83 22.18 1.46 -6.12
CA CYS A 83 22.41 0.17 -5.48
C CYS A 83 22.18 0.23 -3.97
N ARG A 84 22.70 1.28 -3.31
CA ARG A 84 22.53 1.48 -1.87
C ARG A 84 21.07 1.76 -1.53
N LEU A 85 20.36 2.52 -2.36
CA LEU A 85 18.93 2.77 -2.19
C LEU A 85 18.11 1.48 -2.28
N GLN A 86 18.41 0.61 -3.26
CA GLN A 86 17.76 -0.69 -3.39
C GLN A 86 18.02 -1.61 -2.19
N MET A 87 19.25 -1.61 -1.66
CA MET A 87 19.55 -2.35 -0.43
C MET A 87 18.74 -1.82 0.77
N ILE A 88 18.52 -0.51 0.87
CA ILE A 88 17.66 0.07 1.91
C ILE A 88 16.21 -0.39 1.72
N CYS A 89 15.69 -0.41 0.49
CA CYS A 89 14.36 -0.94 0.19
C CYS A 89 14.22 -2.40 0.68
N ILE A 90 15.16 -3.26 0.29
CA ILE A 90 15.17 -4.69 0.66
C ILE A 90 15.28 -4.86 2.18
N LEU A 91 16.15 -4.10 2.84
CA LEU A 91 16.32 -4.13 4.29
C LEU A 91 15.04 -3.70 5.02
N PHE A 92 14.29 -2.75 4.46
CA PHE A 92 12.97 -2.34 4.98
C PHE A 92 11.90 -3.43 4.80
N PHE A 93 12.10 -4.37 3.87
CA PHE A 93 11.20 -5.50 3.67
C PHE A 93 11.46 -6.68 4.62
N LEU A 94 12.69 -6.83 5.12
CA LEU A 94 13.06 -7.95 6.00
C LEU A 94 12.17 -8.10 7.26
N PRO A 95 11.75 -7.04 7.96
CA PRO A 95 10.86 -7.14 9.12
C PRO A 95 9.47 -7.72 8.82
N HIS A 96 9.05 -7.77 7.55
CA HIS A 96 7.77 -8.35 7.12
C HIS A 96 7.83 -9.85 6.90
N ILE A 97 9.03 -10.43 6.74
CA ILE A 97 9.17 -11.88 6.49
C ILE A 97 8.63 -12.71 7.67
N PRO A 98 8.91 -12.40 8.95
CA PRO A 98 8.34 -13.15 10.06
C PRO A 98 6.81 -13.13 10.10
N SER A 99 6.17 -12.01 9.79
CA SER A 99 4.70 -11.93 9.79
C SER A 99 4.08 -12.74 8.66
N ILE A 100 4.73 -12.79 7.48
CA ILE A 100 4.34 -13.68 6.38
C ILE A 100 4.51 -15.15 6.77
N ILE A 101 5.61 -15.51 7.45
CA ILE A 101 5.84 -16.88 7.92
C ILE A 101 4.76 -17.29 8.93
N VAL A 102 4.45 -16.42 9.91
CA VAL A 102 3.36 -16.67 10.87
C VAL A 102 2.05 -16.87 10.11
N PHE A 103 1.70 -15.97 9.20
CA PHE A 103 0.48 -16.06 8.38
C PHE A 103 0.35 -17.41 7.67
N VAL A 104 1.36 -17.82 6.91
CA VAL A 104 1.32 -19.09 6.16
C VAL A 104 1.26 -20.30 7.09
N ARG A 105 1.88 -20.23 8.27
CA ARG A 105 1.93 -21.34 9.23
C ARG A 105 0.65 -21.48 10.06
N THR A 106 -0.11 -20.41 10.24
CA THR A 106 -1.27 -20.38 11.14
C THR A 106 -2.61 -20.32 10.41
N ILE A 107 -2.62 -20.36 9.06
CA ILE A 107 -3.85 -20.47 8.28
C ILE A 107 -4.63 -21.72 8.70
N SER A 108 -5.92 -21.55 8.98
CA SER A 108 -6.82 -22.65 9.30
C SER A 108 -7.13 -23.49 8.05
N PRO A 109 -7.32 -24.81 8.18
CA PRO A 109 -7.69 -25.66 7.06
C PRO A 109 -9.05 -25.26 6.47
N LYS A 110 -9.18 -25.38 5.13
CA LYS A 110 -10.39 -24.99 4.39
C LYS A 110 -11.66 -25.60 4.98
N THR A 111 -11.61 -26.88 5.37
CA THR A 111 -12.77 -27.60 5.93
C THR A 111 -13.29 -27.01 7.24
N GLU A 112 -12.40 -26.44 8.07
CA GLU A 112 -12.80 -25.76 9.31
C GLU A 112 -13.43 -24.39 8.99
N LEU A 113 -12.84 -23.65 8.04
CA LEU A 113 -13.37 -22.37 7.58
C LEU A 113 -14.74 -22.53 6.91
N GLU A 114 -14.94 -23.56 6.08
CA GLU A 114 -16.22 -23.84 5.42
C GLU A 114 -17.34 -24.04 6.44
N ASN A 115 -17.10 -24.77 7.53
CA ASN A 115 -18.10 -24.97 8.58
C ASN A 115 -18.49 -23.65 9.27
N ILE A 116 -17.52 -22.76 9.49
CA ILE A 116 -17.76 -21.45 10.12
C ILE A 116 -18.53 -20.54 9.16
N VAL A 117 -18.15 -20.48 7.88
CA VAL A 117 -18.86 -19.67 6.89
C VAL A 117 -20.29 -20.19 6.69
N ASP A 118 -20.49 -21.50 6.66
CA ASP A 118 -21.81 -22.11 6.54
C ASP A 118 -22.72 -21.80 7.75
N GLU A 119 -22.14 -21.56 8.95
CA GLU A 119 -22.87 -21.15 10.16
C GLU A 119 -23.43 -19.72 10.05
N PHE A 120 -22.65 -18.79 9.47
CA PHE A 120 -23.03 -17.37 9.38
C PHE A 120 -23.80 -17.01 8.11
N TYR A 121 -23.64 -17.75 7.03
CA TYR A 121 -24.26 -17.47 5.74
C TYR A 121 -25.28 -18.55 5.36
N GLN A 122 -24.89 -19.49 4.49
CA GLN A 122 -25.74 -20.59 4.02
C GLN A 122 -24.87 -21.81 3.75
N LYS A 123 -25.41 -23.00 4.01
CA LYS A 123 -24.68 -24.26 3.82
C LYS A 123 -24.23 -24.44 2.37
N GLY A 124 -22.94 -24.66 2.15
CA GLY A 124 -22.34 -24.83 0.83
C GLY A 124 -22.00 -23.52 0.12
N TYR A 125 -22.26 -22.35 0.72
CA TYR A 125 -21.93 -21.04 0.14
C TYR A 125 -20.44 -20.91 -0.19
N ALA A 126 -19.59 -21.45 0.68
CA ALA A 126 -18.15 -21.30 0.61
C ALA A 126 -17.44 -22.37 -0.24
N SER A 127 -18.17 -23.41 -0.68
CA SER A 127 -17.61 -24.60 -1.32
C SER A 127 -16.95 -24.30 -2.68
N GLU A 128 -17.49 -23.32 -3.42
CA GLU A 128 -17.01 -22.89 -4.74
C GLU A 128 -15.83 -21.88 -4.67
N PHE A 129 -15.47 -21.39 -3.47
CA PHE A 129 -14.49 -20.33 -3.30
C PHE A 129 -13.21 -20.79 -2.59
N GLY A 130 -12.11 -20.07 -2.83
CA GLY A 130 -10.87 -20.22 -2.06
C GLY A 130 -11.01 -19.50 -0.72
N LEU A 131 -11.06 -20.25 0.38
CA LEU A 131 -11.10 -19.71 1.74
C LEU A 131 -9.71 -19.67 2.33
N TYR A 132 -9.32 -18.49 2.81
CA TYR A 132 -8.05 -18.26 3.49
C TYR A 132 -8.32 -17.36 4.69
N GLY A 133 -7.84 -17.76 5.86
CA GLY A 133 -8.06 -17.01 7.09
C GLY A 133 -7.82 -17.83 8.34
N TYR A 134 -8.37 -17.34 9.44
CA TYR A 134 -8.25 -17.94 10.76
C TYR A 134 -9.64 -18.25 11.30
N SER A 135 -9.83 -19.46 11.82
CA SER A 135 -11.05 -19.84 12.53
C SER A 135 -11.23 -19.06 13.83
N ARG A 136 -10.12 -18.76 14.52
CA ARG A 136 -10.10 -17.94 15.74
C ARG A 136 -8.98 -16.91 15.71
N ILE A 137 -9.34 -15.64 15.63
CA ILE A 137 -8.39 -14.50 15.66
C ILE A 137 -7.70 -14.36 17.04
N THR A 138 -8.31 -14.91 18.10
CA THR A 138 -7.79 -14.83 19.48
C THR A 138 -6.63 -15.78 19.78
N GLU A 139 -6.34 -16.73 18.89
CA GLU A 139 -5.18 -17.60 19.02
C GLU A 139 -3.88 -16.81 18.85
N LEU A 140 -2.81 -17.25 19.53
CA LEU A 140 -1.57 -16.47 19.61
C LEU A 140 -1.01 -16.08 18.23
N GLY A 141 -0.99 -17.01 17.27
CA GLY A 141 -0.48 -16.75 15.92
C GLY A 141 -1.30 -15.70 15.14
N PRO A 142 -2.60 -15.95 14.91
CA PRO A 142 -3.53 -14.99 14.32
C PRO A 142 -3.54 -13.62 15.01
N LEU A 143 -3.50 -13.60 16.35
CA LEU A 143 -3.48 -12.38 17.14
C LEU A 143 -2.19 -11.57 16.93
N LEU A 144 -1.03 -12.24 16.93
CA LEU A 144 0.26 -11.59 16.64
C LEU A 144 0.29 -11.03 15.22
N PHE A 145 -0.22 -11.78 14.24
CA PHE A 145 -0.34 -11.32 12.86
C PHE A 145 -1.26 -10.09 12.77
N ALA A 146 -2.48 -10.17 13.30
CA ALA A 146 -3.44 -9.06 13.28
C ALA A 146 -2.88 -7.81 13.97
N THR A 147 -2.26 -7.97 15.14
CA THR A 147 -1.62 -6.87 15.88
C THR A 147 -0.53 -6.21 15.05
N TYR A 148 0.34 -6.99 14.40
CA TYR A 148 1.38 -6.46 13.53
C TYR A 148 0.79 -5.71 12.32
N MET A 149 -0.23 -6.29 11.69
CA MET A 149 -0.93 -5.71 10.53
C MET A 149 -1.62 -4.38 10.85
N MET A 150 -2.00 -4.14 12.11
CA MET A 150 -2.58 -2.88 12.57
C MET A 150 -1.51 -1.88 13.06
N ALA A 151 -0.56 -2.34 13.88
CA ALA A 151 0.45 -1.49 14.48
C ALA A 151 1.46 -0.94 13.46
N PHE A 152 1.88 -1.78 12.50
CA PHE A 152 2.86 -1.37 11.50
C PHE A 152 2.36 -0.21 10.62
N PRO A 153 1.19 -0.28 9.95
CA PRO A 153 0.67 0.84 9.17
C PRO A 153 0.51 2.12 10.00
N PHE A 154 0.05 2.01 11.24
CA PHE A 154 -0.10 3.17 12.12
C PHE A 154 1.23 3.88 12.39
N SER A 155 2.30 3.12 12.65
CA SER A 155 3.65 3.67 12.83
C SER A 155 4.18 4.34 11.57
N VAL A 156 3.94 3.73 10.41
CA VAL A 156 4.32 4.26 9.09
C VAL A 156 3.55 5.55 8.78
N PHE A 157 2.25 5.61 9.02
CA PHE A 157 1.45 6.81 8.80
C PHE A 157 1.87 7.96 9.72
N SER A 158 2.13 7.66 10.99
CA SER A 158 2.67 8.63 11.93
C SER A 158 4.00 9.22 11.42
N TYR A 159 4.90 8.34 10.95
CA TYR A 159 6.17 8.76 10.36
C TYR A 159 5.99 9.62 9.09
N VAL A 160 5.11 9.20 8.19
CA VAL A 160 4.83 9.91 6.94
C VAL A 160 4.23 11.29 7.23
N GLY A 161 3.29 11.40 8.18
CA GLY A 161 2.71 12.66 8.61
C GLY A 161 3.76 13.64 9.15
N ILE A 162 4.62 13.18 10.05
CA ILE A 162 5.72 13.98 10.61
C ILE A 162 6.72 14.40 9.52
N THR A 163 7.13 13.46 8.68
CA THR A 163 8.10 13.72 7.60
C THR A 163 7.53 14.67 6.55
N ARG A 164 6.24 14.57 6.24
CA ARG A 164 5.54 15.50 5.35
C ARG A 164 5.53 16.92 5.92
N TYR A 165 5.22 17.08 7.20
CA TYR A 165 5.25 18.40 7.85
C TYR A 165 6.64 19.04 7.74
N ARG A 166 7.69 18.26 8.05
CA ARG A 166 9.09 18.69 7.91
C ARG A 166 9.45 18.99 6.45
N LEU A 167 9.04 18.16 5.51
CA LEU A 167 9.28 18.33 4.08
C LEU A 167 8.72 19.66 3.57
N LEU A 168 7.47 19.98 3.90
CA LEU A 168 6.81 21.22 3.49
C LEU A 168 7.46 22.45 4.13
N SER A 169 7.88 22.34 5.40
CA SER A 169 8.61 23.40 6.10
C SER A 169 9.96 23.70 5.41
N ILE A 170 10.78 22.66 5.16
CA ILE A 170 12.06 22.81 4.46
C ILE A 170 11.86 23.33 3.04
N LEU A 171 10.82 22.85 2.35
CA LEU A 171 10.51 23.30 0.99
C LEU A 171 10.17 24.79 0.98
N ARG A 172 9.41 25.28 1.97
CA ARG A 172 9.08 26.71 2.09
C ARG A 172 10.34 27.55 2.30
N GLU A 173 11.21 27.13 3.22
CA GLU A 173 12.47 27.82 3.53
C GLU A 173 13.41 27.84 2.32
N LYS A 174 13.69 26.68 1.72
CA LYS A 174 14.62 26.57 0.58
C LYS A 174 14.05 27.05 -0.74
N SER A 175 12.72 27.20 -0.87
CA SER A 175 12.09 27.62 -2.13
C SER A 175 12.58 28.97 -2.65
N ILE A 176 13.09 29.83 -1.76
CA ILE A 176 13.63 31.16 -2.10
C ILE A 176 14.90 31.03 -2.95
N ASN A 177 15.73 30.01 -2.68
CA ASN A 177 17.03 29.81 -3.35
C ASN A 177 16.96 28.79 -4.49
N MET A 178 15.79 28.23 -4.78
CA MET A 178 15.61 27.21 -5.81
C MET A 178 15.12 27.82 -7.10
N SER A 179 15.62 27.31 -8.24
CA SER A 179 15.04 27.67 -9.54
C SER A 179 13.54 27.31 -9.58
N GLU A 180 12.75 28.09 -10.31
CA GLU A 180 11.31 27.83 -10.49
C GLU A 180 11.02 26.42 -11.03
N LYS A 181 11.91 25.89 -11.90
CA LYS A 181 11.82 24.52 -12.40
C LYS A 181 11.99 23.49 -11.28
N THR A 182 12.99 23.67 -10.41
CA THR A 182 13.26 22.76 -9.30
C THR A 182 12.14 22.84 -8.26
N LYS A 183 11.75 24.05 -7.84
CA LYS A 183 10.66 24.30 -6.89
C LYS A 183 9.35 23.66 -7.32
N SER A 184 8.93 23.90 -8.57
CA SER A 184 7.72 23.30 -9.16
C SER A 184 7.77 21.76 -9.12
N THR A 185 8.92 21.16 -9.43
CA THR A 185 9.11 19.70 -9.39
C THR A 185 9.02 19.15 -7.97
N HIS A 186 9.61 19.82 -6.98
CA HIS A 186 9.50 19.40 -5.58
C HIS A 186 8.07 19.52 -5.05
N ALA A 187 7.35 20.59 -5.41
CA ALA A 187 5.97 20.79 -4.99
C ALA A 187 5.00 19.77 -5.60
N SER A 188 5.13 19.47 -6.91
CA SER A 188 4.23 18.51 -7.57
C SER A 188 4.41 17.09 -7.05
N LEU A 189 5.65 16.68 -6.76
CA LEU A 189 5.96 15.39 -6.15
C LEU A 189 5.49 15.28 -4.71
N ALA A 190 5.69 16.33 -3.90
CA ALA A 190 5.18 16.34 -2.52
C ALA A 190 3.65 16.25 -2.50
N LYS A 191 2.97 16.85 -3.48
CA LYS A 191 1.51 16.73 -3.65
C LYS A 191 1.11 15.29 -3.99
N ALA A 192 1.75 14.66 -4.98
CA ALA A 192 1.48 13.27 -5.36
C ALA A 192 1.62 12.31 -4.16
N LEU A 193 2.79 12.35 -3.49
CA LEU A 193 3.09 11.51 -2.34
C LEU A 193 2.14 11.77 -1.16
N THR A 194 1.67 13.02 -0.98
CA THR A 194 0.67 13.32 0.05
C THR A 194 -0.64 12.58 -0.24
N ILE A 195 -1.10 12.59 -1.49
CA ILE A 195 -2.34 11.90 -1.84
C ILE A 195 -2.16 10.38 -1.69
N HIS A 196 -1.02 9.84 -2.13
CA HIS A 196 -0.68 8.42 -1.94
C HIS A 196 -0.66 8.02 -0.47
N SER A 197 -0.24 8.92 0.43
CA SER A 197 -0.22 8.63 1.88
C SER A 197 -1.59 8.66 2.55
N ILE A 198 -2.57 9.33 1.95
CA ILE A 198 -3.93 9.45 2.49
C ILE A 198 -4.78 8.23 2.12
N LEU A 199 -4.65 7.73 0.89
CA LEU A 199 -5.47 6.61 0.39
C LEU A 199 -5.40 5.35 1.29
N PRO A 200 -4.22 4.90 1.77
CA PRO A 200 -4.12 3.74 2.63
C PRO A 200 -4.66 3.96 4.05
N VAL A 201 -4.80 5.21 4.51
CA VAL A 201 -5.42 5.52 5.81
C VAL A 201 -6.89 5.12 5.79
N PHE A 202 -7.60 5.46 4.71
CA PHE A 202 -8.99 5.05 4.50
C PHE A 202 -9.16 3.53 4.52
N VAL A 203 -8.25 2.81 3.86
CA VAL A 203 -8.24 1.34 3.86
C VAL A 203 -8.04 0.79 5.27
N THR A 204 -7.03 1.26 6.00
CA THR A 204 -6.77 0.75 7.36
C THR A 204 -7.87 1.09 8.36
N SER A 205 -8.52 2.25 8.21
CA SER A 205 -9.69 2.56 9.03
C SER A 205 -10.86 1.63 8.74
N ALA A 206 -11.12 1.31 7.46
CA ALA A 206 -12.16 0.36 7.09
C ALA A 206 -11.90 -1.02 7.71
N MET A 207 -10.69 -1.55 7.56
CA MET A 207 -10.31 -2.84 8.17
C MET A 207 -10.46 -2.86 9.69
N THR A 208 -10.06 -1.77 10.35
CA THR A 208 -10.19 -1.65 11.80
C THR A 208 -11.66 -1.64 12.23
N THR A 209 -12.50 -0.92 11.50
CA THR A 209 -13.94 -0.87 11.78
C THR A 209 -14.60 -2.23 11.59
N LEU A 210 -14.24 -2.99 10.56
CA LEU A 210 -14.78 -4.34 10.36
C LEU A 210 -14.35 -5.30 11.47
N ILE A 211 -13.06 -5.32 11.83
CA ILE A 211 -12.57 -6.15 12.93
C ILE A 211 -13.35 -5.84 14.22
N ILE A 212 -13.60 -4.56 14.50
CA ILE A 212 -14.41 -4.15 15.66
C ILE A 212 -15.86 -4.63 15.53
N ALA A 213 -16.49 -4.44 14.36
CA ALA A 213 -17.87 -4.85 14.10
C ALA A 213 -18.06 -6.38 14.27
N GLN A 214 -17.12 -7.17 13.77
CA GLN A 214 -17.15 -8.63 13.87
C GLN A 214 -16.86 -9.10 15.30
N LEU A 215 -15.81 -8.59 15.95
CA LEU A 215 -15.40 -9.07 17.27
C LEU A 215 -16.31 -8.61 18.42
N PHE A 216 -16.80 -7.37 18.38
CA PHE A 216 -17.58 -6.80 19.50
C PHE A 216 -19.09 -6.83 19.28
N PHE A 217 -19.55 -6.76 18.03
CA PHE A 217 -20.97 -6.68 17.70
C PHE A 217 -21.50 -7.93 16.99
N GLY A 218 -20.64 -8.86 16.58
CA GLY A 218 -21.04 -10.10 15.90
C GLY A 218 -21.71 -9.85 14.55
N ILE A 219 -21.45 -8.70 13.92
CA ILE A 219 -22.09 -8.33 12.65
C ILE A 219 -21.30 -8.98 11.51
N HIS A 220 -21.93 -9.97 10.86
CA HIS A 220 -21.43 -10.62 9.65
C HIS A 220 -22.35 -10.31 8.48
N SER A 221 -21.83 -9.63 7.46
CA SER A 221 -22.56 -9.36 6.23
C SER A 221 -21.61 -9.46 5.05
N SER A 222 -21.98 -10.31 4.09
CA SER A 222 -21.18 -10.58 2.89
C SER A 222 -21.00 -9.30 2.06
N GLU A 223 -22.01 -8.43 2.04
CA GLU A 223 -22.00 -7.18 1.29
C GLU A 223 -20.98 -6.18 1.87
N ILE A 224 -20.94 -6.06 3.20
CA ILE A 224 -20.03 -5.14 3.91
C ILE A 224 -18.59 -5.64 3.81
N GLU A 225 -18.38 -6.94 4.05
CA GLU A 225 -17.05 -7.55 3.96
C GLU A 225 -16.49 -7.46 2.54
N SER A 226 -17.31 -7.74 1.52
CA SER A 226 -16.90 -7.62 0.12
C SER A 226 -16.61 -6.17 -0.29
N LEU A 227 -17.38 -5.20 0.21
CA LEU A 227 -17.13 -3.77 -0.05
C LEU A 227 -15.79 -3.31 0.52
N GLU A 228 -15.36 -3.85 1.66
CA GLU A 228 -14.05 -3.52 2.21
C GLU A 228 -12.90 -3.98 1.31
N TYR A 229 -13.00 -5.19 0.75
CA TYR A 229 -12.02 -5.68 -0.22
C TYR A 229 -11.97 -4.79 -1.47
N ASP A 230 -13.12 -4.28 -1.93
CA ASP A 230 -13.17 -3.31 -3.04
C ASP A 230 -12.44 -1.99 -2.67
N ILE A 231 -12.65 -1.48 -1.45
CA ILE A 231 -11.97 -0.27 -0.94
C ILE A 231 -10.47 -0.50 -0.83
N ALA A 232 -10.04 -1.68 -0.41
CA ALA A 232 -8.63 -2.03 -0.27
C ALA A 232 -7.86 -2.03 -1.62
N VAL A 233 -8.56 -2.23 -2.74
CA VAL A 233 -7.99 -2.20 -4.09
C VAL A 233 -7.83 -0.77 -4.62
N LEU A 234 -8.60 0.22 -4.12
CA LEU A 234 -8.58 1.60 -4.63
C LEU A 234 -7.19 2.25 -4.71
N PRO A 235 -6.29 2.12 -3.71
CA PRO A 235 -4.95 2.70 -3.82
C PRO A 235 -4.19 2.19 -5.05
N THR A 236 -4.31 0.91 -5.38
CA THR A 236 -3.62 0.30 -6.53
C THR A 236 -4.13 0.83 -7.88
N LEU A 237 -5.37 1.34 -7.92
CA LEU A 237 -5.95 1.98 -9.08
C LEU A 237 -5.53 3.45 -9.18
N VAL A 238 -5.60 4.16 -8.05
CA VAL A 238 -5.49 5.62 -8.01
C VAL A 238 -4.03 6.08 -7.97
N ASN A 239 -3.13 5.40 -7.26
CA ASN A 239 -1.72 5.80 -7.13
C ASN A 239 -0.96 5.85 -8.47
N PRO A 240 -1.11 4.87 -9.39
CA PRO A 240 -0.48 4.95 -10.71
C PRO A 240 -0.99 6.14 -11.52
N TRP A 241 -2.30 6.40 -11.47
CA TRP A 241 -2.94 7.56 -12.11
C TRP A 241 -2.39 8.89 -11.58
N LEU A 242 -2.29 9.01 -10.25
CA LEU A 242 -1.76 10.21 -9.60
C LEU A 242 -0.28 10.42 -9.92
N THR A 243 0.50 9.34 -9.99
CA THR A 243 1.90 9.38 -10.40
C THR A 243 2.04 9.97 -11.80
N LEU A 244 1.30 9.44 -12.78
CA LEU A 244 1.35 9.94 -14.16
C LEU A 244 0.87 11.39 -14.28
N TYR A 245 -0.13 11.78 -13.49
CA TYR A 245 -0.71 13.13 -13.56
C TYR A 245 0.15 14.21 -12.87
N PHE A 246 0.70 13.93 -11.68
CA PHE A 246 1.41 14.92 -10.85
C PHE A 246 2.93 14.90 -11.03
N VAL A 247 3.53 13.81 -11.51
CA VAL A 247 4.98 13.71 -11.72
C VAL A 247 5.33 14.33 -13.07
N ARG A 248 5.88 15.55 -13.05
CA ARG A 248 6.12 16.39 -14.24
C ARG A 248 6.88 15.71 -15.39
N PRO A 249 7.89 14.85 -15.17
CA PRO A 249 8.54 14.10 -16.26
C PRO A 249 7.66 13.05 -16.96
N TYR A 250 6.58 12.61 -16.34
CA TYR A 250 5.74 11.51 -16.84
C TYR A 250 4.42 11.98 -17.45
N ARG A 251 3.97 13.19 -17.09
CA ARG A 251 2.88 13.89 -17.77
C ARG A 251 3.25 14.26 -19.21
#